data_AF-A0A8W8JGJ7-F1
#
_entry.id   AF-A0A8W8JGJ7-F1
#
_cell.length_a   1.000
_cell.length_b   1.000
_cell.length_c   1.000
_cell.angle_alpha   90.00
_cell.angle_beta   90.00
_cell.angle_gamma   90.00
#
_symmetry.space_group_name_H-M   'P 1'
#
loop_
_entity.id
_entity.type
_entity.pdbx_description
1 polymer ?
#
loop_
_entity_poly.entity_id
_entity_poly.type
_entity_poly.pdbx_seq_one_letter_code
_entity_poly.pdbx_strand_id
1 'polypeptide(L)'
;MIARASCLGSLETVGIVNDCPVSEEEWRKAAVMKNCSAYASQCDKPDRFVYHCVINTFLNETLEVCAYGKTIHLGHCTEYSQSGNRIQESFRTNCSRFTQNPCPIGYHSTEAYKYPGCYDLTKQKKTQATTGTTQPSHKASTTVSNKNMSSHLERYIFTGLWYK
;
A
#
# COMPACT_ATOMS: atom_id res chain seq x y z
N MET A 1 4.58 14.72 -29.30
CA MET A 1 5.17 14.45 -27.97
C MET A 1 4.26 13.48 -27.24
N ILE A 2 4.76 12.29 -26.89
CA ILE A 2 3.98 11.33 -26.09
C ILE A 2 4.05 11.81 -24.64
N ALA A 3 2.93 12.28 -24.10
CA ALA A 3 2.84 12.62 -22.70
C ALA A 3 3.12 11.38 -21.83
N ARG A 4 4.03 11.48 -20.87
CA ARG A 4 4.33 10.35 -19.99
C ARG A 4 3.19 10.19 -18.99
N ALA A 5 2.87 8.94 -18.65
CA ALA A 5 1.85 8.62 -17.65
C ALA A 5 2.35 8.82 -16.20
N SER A 6 3.65 9.09 -16.03
CA SER A 6 4.41 9.18 -14.78
C SER A 6 5.56 10.17 -14.90
N CYS A 7 5.99 10.77 -13.79
CA CYS A 7 7.21 11.58 -13.70
C CYS A 7 8.26 10.85 -12.85
N LEU A 8 9.52 10.82 -13.29
CA LEU A 8 10.60 10.15 -12.54
C LEU A 8 10.84 10.78 -11.16
N GLY A 9 10.73 12.10 -11.04
CA GLY A 9 10.84 12.83 -9.77
C GLY A 9 9.83 12.38 -8.71
N SER A 10 8.76 11.65 -9.08
CA SER A 10 7.82 11.08 -8.11
C SER A 10 8.49 10.06 -7.19
N LEU A 11 9.35 9.19 -7.71
CA LEU A 11 10.03 8.16 -6.93
C LEU A 11 10.95 8.78 -5.86
N GLU A 12 11.58 9.91 -6.15
CA GLU A 12 12.44 10.65 -5.22
C GLU A 12 11.67 11.26 -4.04
N THR A 13 10.35 11.43 -4.20
CA THR A 13 9.51 12.09 -3.20
C THR A 13 8.76 11.12 -2.30
N VAL A 14 8.88 9.80 -2.51
CA VAL A 14 8.14 8.81 -1.72
C VAL A 14 8.63 8.81 -0.26
N GLY A 15 7.71 9.05 0.67
CA GLY A 15 7.95 8.90 2.10
C GLY A 15 6.88 8.02 2.74
N ILE A 16 7.29 7.02 3.52
CA ILE A 16 6.35 6.27 4.36
C ILE A 16 5.95 7.16 5.55
N VAL A 17 4.66 7.26 5.81
CA VAL A 17 4.12 8.02 6.96
C VAL A 17 3.31 7.10 7.85
N ASN A 18 3.13 7.51 9.10
CA ASN A 18 2.27 6.79 10.03
C ASN A 18 0.79 6.98 9.67
N ASP A 19 0.40 8.22 9.37
CA ASP A 19 -0.98 8.59 9.09
C ASP A 19 -1.03 9.64 7.96
N CYS A 20 -2.10 9.58 7.17
CA CYS A 20 -2.41 10.59 6.19
C CYS A 20 -3.37 11.64 6.75
N PRO A 21 -3.35 12.87 6.23
CA PRO A 21 -4.36 13.89 6.52
C PRO A 21 -5.78 13.36 6.28
N VAL A 22 -6.71 13.71 7.17
CA VAL A 22 -8.13 13.31 7.07
C VAL A 22 -9.07 14.52 6.97
N SER A 23 -8.49 15.72 6.85
CA SER A 23 -9.19 16.98 6.63
C SER A 23 -8.49 17.81 5.56
N GLU A 24 -9.22 18.73 4.94
CA GLU A 24 -8.67 19.64 3.92
C GLU A 24 -7.57 20.54 4.50
N GLU A 25 -7.73 20.99 5.74
CA GLU A 25 -6.74 21.85 6.40
C GLU A 25 -5.41 21.11 6.61
N GLU A 26 -5.45 19.90 7.16
CA GLU A 26 -4.26 19.05 7.34
C GLU A 26 -3.64 18.69 5.99
N TRP A 27 -4.48 18.40 4.98
CA TRP A 27 -4.01 18.07 3.65
C TRP A 27 -3.25 19.25 3.03
N ARG A 28 -3.79 20.48 3.16
CA ARG A 28 -3.14 21.69 2.66
C ARG A 28 -1.83 21.97 3.38
N LYS A 29 -1.79 21.81 4.72
CA LYS A 29 -0.56 21.96 5.51
C LYS A 29 0.50 20.97 5.06
N ALA A 30 0.14 19.69 4.93
CA ALA A 30 1.05 18.64 4.48
C ALA A 30 1.53 18.87 3.04
N ALA A 31 0.64 19.30 2.13
CA ALA A 31 0.99 19.64 0.75
C ALA A 31 2.01 20.77 0.65
N VAL A 32 1.85 21.83 1.47
CA VAL A 32 2.82 22.93 1.55
C VAL A 32 4.17 22.42 2.06
N MET A 33 4.18 21.61 3.12
CA MET A 33 5.42 21.05 3.67
C MET A 33 6.13 20.11 2.69
N LYS A 34 5.40 19.31 1.91
CA LYS A 34 5.98 18.41 0.90
C LYS A 34 6.61 19.19 -0.26
N ASN A 35 6.07 20.36 -0.59
CA ASN A 35 6.62 21.29 -1.58
C ASN A 35 6.90 20.66 -2.97
N CYS A 36 5.89 20.04 -3.57
CA CYS A 36 6.05 19.31 -4.85
C CYS A 36 6.52 20.19 -6.02
N SER A 37 6.33 21.51 -5.96
CA SER A 37 6.84 22.44 -6.98
C SER A 37 8.37 22.44 -7.09
N ALA A 38 9.09 22.07 -6.02
CA ALA A 38 10.55 21.93 -6.05
C ALA A 38 11.04 20.82 -7.00
N TYR A 39 10.19 19.83 -7.29
CA TYR A 39 10.49 18.68 -8.15
C TYR A 39 9.77 18.74 -9.49
N ALA A 40 8.79 19.64 -9.65
CA ALA A 40 7.90 19.70 -10.79
C ALA A 40 8.63 20.01 -12.12
N SER A 41 9.78 20.69 -12.08
CA SER A 41 10.60 20.98 -13.27
C SER A 41 11.18 19.72 -13.94
N GLN A 42 11.23 18.59 -13.22
CA GLN A 42 11.68 17.30 -13.75
C GLN A 42 10.59 16.56 -14.55
N CYS A 43 9.39 17.12 -14.63
CA CYS A 43 8.18 16.48 -15.10
C CYS A 43 7.67 17.12 -16.40
N ASP A 44 7.08 16.35 -17.33
CA ASP A 44 6.51 16.90 -18.57
C ASP A 44 5.21 17.70 -18.34
N LYS A 45 4.59 17.54 -17.16
CA LYS A 45 3.36 18.23 -16.74
C LYS A 45 3.49 18.76 -15.31
N PRO A 46 4.26 19.84 -15.09
CA PRO A 46 4.52 20.37 -13.75
C PRO A 46 3.23 20.72 -12.98
N ASP A 47 2.23 21.30 -13.64
CA ASP A 47 0.96 21.70 -13.01
C ASP A 47 0.13 20.52 -12.48
N ARG A 48 0.39 19.31 -12.98
CA ARG A 48 -0.27 18.09 -12.51
C ARG A 48 0.50 17.41 -11.40
N PHE A 49 1.74 17.82 -11.14
CA PHE A 49 2.63 17.20 -10.17
C PHE A 49 2.37 17.76 -8.77
N VAL A 50 1.44 17.11 -8.08
CA VAL A 50 0.85 17.61 -6.84
C VAL A 50 1.05 16.61 -5.71
N TYR A 51 0.80 17.07 -4.49
CA TYR A 51 0.89 16.25 -3.29
C TYR A 51 -0.21 15.20 -3.21
N HIS A 52 0.15 14.01 -2.75
CA HIS A 52 -0.74 12.93 -2.39
C HIS A 52 -0.30 12.32 -1.07
N CYS A 53 -1.28 11.90 -0.27
CA CYS A 53 -1.07 10.94 0.81
C CYS A 53 -2.06 9.79 0.65
N VAL A 54 -1.55 8.60 0.36
CA VAL A 54 -2.32 7.47 -0.15
C VAL A 54 -1.78 6.14 0.36
N ILE A 55 -2.54 5.08 0.21
CA ILE A 55 -2.09 3.71 0.52
C ILE A 55 -1.09 3.21 -0.53
N ASN A 56 -0.21 2.28 -0.14
CA ASN A 56 0.61 1.53 -1.08
C ASN A 56 -0.19 0.36 -1.72
N THR A 57 0.38 -0.26 -2.75
CA THR A 57 -0.22 -1.40 -3.49
C THR A 57 -0.47 -2.63 -2.62
N PHE A 58 0.19 -2.72 -1.46
CA PHE A 58 0.07 -3.82 -0.52
C PHE A 58 -0.98 -3.58 0.57
N LEU A 59 -1.55 -2.37 0.65
CA LEU A 59 -2.50 -1.94 1.67
C LEU A 59 -1.97 -2.08 3.10
N ASN A 60 -0.66 -1.97 3.31
CA ASN A 60 -0.05 -2.10 4.65
C ASN A 60 0.65 -0.82 5.09
N GLU A 61 0.80 0.17 4.23
CA GLU A 61 1.45 1.45 4.52
C GLU A 61 0.69 2.60 3.86
N THR A 62 0.80 3.77 4.48
CA THR A 62 0.46 5.06 3.88
C THR A 62 1.76 5.74 3.43
N LEU A 63 1.68 6.39 2.27
CA LEU A 63 2.79 7.05 1.60
C LEU A 63 2.40 8.50 1.32
N GLU A 64 3.29 9.43 1.64
CA GLU A 64 3.28 10.76 1.05
C GLU A 64 4.16 10.78 -0.21
N VAL A 65 3.67 11.42 -1.27
CA VAL A 65 4.37 11.44 -2.55
C VAL A 65 3.93 12.65 -3.38
N CYS A 66 4.83 13.15 -4.22
CA CYS A 66 4.47 14.06 -5.30
C CYS A 66 4.27 13.25 -6.57
N ALA A 67 3.09 13.34 -7.18
CA ALA A 67 2.77 12.55 -8.35
C ALA A 67 1.75 13.27 -9.24
N TYR A 68 1.53 12.74 -10.44
CA TYR A 68 0.46 13.25 -11.29
C TYR A 68 -0.91 12.97 -10.70
N GLY A 69 -1.65 14.05 -10.46
CA GLY A 69 -3.07 13.99 -10.16
C GLY A 69 -3.84 13.27 -11.27
N LYS A 70 -4.77 12.42 -10.83
CA LYS A 70 -5.71 11.68 -11.68
C LYS A 70 -7.09 11.65 -11.05
N THR A 71 -8.09 11.40 -11.88
CA THR A 71 -9.40 10.95 -11.43
C THR A 71 -9.31 9.46 -11.12
N ILE A 72 -9.84 9.07 -9.97
CA ILE A 72 -9.96 7.68 -9.53
C ILE A 72 -11.37 7.23 -9.83
N HIS A 73 -11.52 6.08 -10.47
CA HIS A 73 -12.81 5.58 -10.95
C HIS A 73 -13.30 4.35 -10.18
N LEU A 74 -14.54 3.97 -10.47
CA LEU A 74 -15.21 2.74 -10.02
C LEU A 74 -15.30 2.56 -8.48
N GLY A 75 -15.22 3.67 -7.73
CA GLY A 75 -15.36 3.64 -6.27
C GLY A 75 -14.18 2.97 -5.54
N HIS A 76 -12.98 2.97 -6.13
CA HIS A 76 -11.78 2.44 -5.52
C HIS A 76 -11.07 3.47 -4.62
N CYS A 77 -10.30 2.99 -3.63
CA CYS A 77 -9.36 3.86 -2.93
C CYS A 77 -8.22 4.29 -3.87
N THR A 78 -7.63 5.44 -3.58
CA THR A 78 -6.43 5.92 -4.29
C THR A 78 -5.21 5.22 -3.73
N GLU A 79 -4.36 4.63 -4.59
CA GLU A 79 -3.04 4.11 -4.20
C GLU A 79 -1.93 4.75 -5.02
N TYR A 80 -0.72 4.72 -4.46
CA TYR A 80 0.50 4.94 -5.23
C TYR A 80 1.18 3.60 -5.54
N SER A 81 1.35 3.32 -6.83
CA SER A 81 2.13 2.20 -7.31
C SER A 81 3.57 2.64 -7.52
N GLN A 82 4.48 2.22 -6.64
CA GLN A 82 5.92 2.46 -6.81
C GLN A 82 6.44 1.81 -8.09
N SER A 83 6.05 0.56 -8.38
CA SER A 83 6.43 -0.14 -9.62
C SER A 83 5.87 0.53 -10.88
N GLY A 84 4.66 1.07 -10.81
CA GLY A 84 4.03 1.83 -11.89
C GLY A 84 4.39 3.31 -11.93
N ASN A 85 5.15 3.79 -10.93
CA ASN A 85 5.48 5.18 -10.68
C ASN A 85 4.28 6.14 -10.85
N ARG A 86 3.13 5.80 -10.26
CA ARG A 86 1.89 6.55 -10.49
C ARG A 86 0.83 6.37 -9.42
N ILE A 87 -0.02 7.38 -9.33
CA ILE A 87 -1.34 7.29 -8.72
C ILE A 87 -2.26 6.45 -9.62
N GLN A 88 -3.03 5.56 -9.00
CA GLN A 88 -4.03 4.71 -9.64
C GLN A 88 -5.11 4.24 -8.66
N GLU A 89 -6.15 3.59 -9.19
CA GLU A 89 -7.15 2.84 -8.45
C GLU A 89 -6.53 1.64 -7.73
N SER A 90 -6.89 1.45 -6.46
CA SER A 90 -6.59 0.20 -5.75
C SER A 90 -7.70 -0.81 -5.97
N PHE A 91 -7.53 -1.72 -6.93
CA PHE A 91 -8.50 -2.80 -7.23
C PHE A 91 -8.70 -3.80 -6.08
N ARG A 92 -7.90 -3.71 -5.01
CA ARG A 92 -8.04 -4.51 -3.78
C ARG A 92 -9.05 -3.92 -2.79
N THR A 93 -9.56 -2.73 -3.06
CA THR A 93 -10.41 -1.96 -2.14
C THR A 93 -11.56 -1.33 -2.89
N ASN A 94 -12.73 -1.23 -2.27
CA ASN A 94 -13.87 -0.52 -2.86
C ASN A 94 -14.51 0.36 -1.78
N CYS A 95 -14.10 1.62 -1.74
CA CYS A 95 -14.59 2.59 -0.77
C CYS A 95 -16.04 3.00 -1.01
N SER A 96 -16.61 2.75 -2.20
CA SER A 96 -18.05 2.99 -2.41
C SER A 96 -18.93 2.04 -1.59
N ARG A 97 -18.34 0.97 -1.04
CA ARG A 97 -19.01 -0.01 -0.18
C ARG A 97 -18.77 0.22 1.31
N PHE A 98 -18.04 1.27 1.70
CA PHE A 98 -17.84 1.58 3.11
C PHE A 98 -19.14 2.05 3.74
N THR A 99 -19.34 1.69 5.01
CA THR A 99 -20.52 2.11 5.78
C THR A 99 -20.41 3.57 6.23
N GLN A 100 -19.20 4.03 6.50
CA GLN A 100 -18.89 5.40 6.91
C GLN A 100 -18.13 6.09 5.78
N ASN A 101 -18.60 7.28 5.39
CA ASN A 101 -18.00 8.12 4.35
C ASN A 101 -17.63 7.34 3.07
N PRO A 102 -18.60 6.68 2.40
CA PRO A 102 -18.33 6.01 1.15
C PRO A 102 -17.83 7.01 0.11
N CYS A 103 -16.85 6.59 -0.69
CA CYS A 103 -16.40 7.40 -1.81
C CYS A 103 -17.38 7.34 -2.99
N PRO A 104 -17.49 8.39 -3.80
CA PRO A 104 -18.26 8.37 -5.04
C PRO A 104 -17.61 7.44 -6.07
N ILE A 105 -18.32 7.15 -7.16
CA ILE A 105 -17.78 6.34 -8.26
C ILE A 105 -16.56 7.00 -8.91
N GLY A 106 -16.47 8.33 -8.89
CA GLY A 106 -15.31 9.06 -9.37
C GLY A 106 -14.96 10.25 -8.47
N TYR A 107 -13.67 10.44 -8.17
CA TYR A 107 -13.17 11.61 -7.43
C TYR A 107 -11.73 11.95 -7.85
N HIS A 108 -11.27 13.16 -7.55
CA HIS A 108 -9.89 13.53 -7.84
C HIS A 108 -8.97 12.96 -6.77
N SER A 109 -7.86 12.34 -7.17
CA SER A 109 -6.89 11.71 -6.25
C SER A 109 -6.37 12.61 -5.13
N THR A 110 -6.35 13.95 -5.31
CA THR A 110 -5.97 14.89 -4.24
C THR A 110 -7.03 14.99 -3.13
N GLU A 111 -8.23 14.46 -3.36
CA GLU A 111 -9.33 14.43 -2.40
C GLU A 111 -9.38 13.12 -1.61
N ALA A 112 -8.37 12.24 -1.74
CA ALA A 112 -8.31 10.97 -1.02
C ALA A 112 -8.45 11.13 0.51
N TYR A 113 -8.04 12.27 1.06
CA TYR A 113 -8.20 12.61 2.49
C TYR A 113 -9.67 12.58 2.96
N LYS A 114 -10.63 12.75 2.05
CA LYS A 114 -12.07 12.68 2.35
C LYS A 114 -12.55 11.26 2.67
N TYR A 115 -11.72 10.24 2.42
CA TYR A 115 -12.07 8.82 2.56
C TYR A 115 -11.11 8.09 3.52
N PRO A 116 -11.07 8.48 4.81
CA PRO A 116 -10.11 7.95 5.79
C PRO A 116 -10.22 6.43 6.00
N GLY A 117 -11.38 5.83 5.71
CA GLY A 117 -11.57 4.38 5.75
C GLY A 117 -10.59 3.63 4.84
N CYS A 118 -10.08 4.25 3.78
CA CYS A 118 -9.01 3.68 2.94
C CYS A 118 -7.69 3.53 3.71
N TYR A 119 -7.37 4.47 4.59
CA TYR A 119 -6.16 4.45 5.41
C TYR A 119 -6.28 3.44 6.55
N ASP A 120 -7.48 3.24 7.11
CA ASP A 120 -7.72 2.27 8.18
C ASP A 120 -7.48 0.81 7.75
N LEU A 121 -7.57 0.51 6.45
CA LEU A 121 -7.20 -0.80 5.89
C LEU A 121 -5.74 -1.16 6.19
N THR A 122 -4.85 -0.16 6.23
CA THR A 122 -3.43 -0.36 6.53
C THR A 122 -3.21 -0.82 7.96
N LYS A 123 -3.98 -0.27 8.90
CA LYS A 123 -3.95 -0.61 10.32
C LYS A 123 -4.39 -2.06 10.53
N GLN A 124 -5.45 -2.49 9.85
CA GLN A 124 -5.96 -3.86 9.92
C GLN A 124 -4.94 -4.89 9.41
N LYS A 125 -4.25 -4.59 8.30
CA LYS A 125 -3.20 -5.47 7.77
C LYS A 125 -1.97 -5.56 8.66
N LYS A 126 -1.51 -4.44 9.25
CA LYS A 126 -0.40 -4.45 10.20
C LYS A 126 -0.70 -5.34 11.41
N THR A 127 -1.94 -5.29 11.92
CA THR A 127 -2.38 -6.16 13.02
C THR A 127 -2.35 -7.63 12.60
N GLN A 128 -2.87 -7.99 11.43
CA GLN A 128 -2.87 -9.38 10.94
C GLN A 128 -1.45 -9.95 10.71
N ALA A 129 -0.49 -9.11 10.32
CA ALA A 129 0.92 -9.53 10.21
C ALA A 129 1.59 -9.77 11.57
N THR A 130 1.09 -9.14 12.64
CA THR A 130 1.65 -9.24 14.00
C THR A 130 1.13 -10.47 14.76
N THR A 131 -0.06 -10.99 14.42
CA THR A 131 -0.63 -12.18 15.05
C THR A 131 -0.06 -13.52 14.55
N GLY A 132 0.99 -13.49 13.72
CA GLY A 132 1.65 -14.67 13.15
C GLY A 132 2.77 -15.30 13.99
N THR A 133 3.00 -14.88 15.24
CA THR A 133 3.93 -15.58 16.15
C THR A 133 3.54 -15.40 17.62
N THR A 134 2.71 -16.29 18.15
CA THR A 134 2.74 -16.65 19.57
C THR A 134 2.31 -18.11 19.69
N GLN A 135 3.28 -19.03 19.72
CA GLN A 135 3.07 -20.37 20.25
C GLN A 135 2.79 -20.26 21.75
N PRO A 136 1.76 -20.94 22.30
CA PRO A 136 1.59 -21.05 23.74
C PRO A 136 2.67 -21.97 24.32
N SER A 137 3.57 -21.40 25.12
CA SER A 137 4.46 -22.16 26.00
C SER A 137 3.67 -22.72 27.18
N HIS A 138 3.19 -23.96 27.07
CA HIS A 138 2.82 -24.74 28.25
C HIS A 138 4.08 -25.36 28.86
N LYS A 139 4.47 -24.86 30.03
CA LYS A 139 5.44 -25.51 30.91
C LYS A 139 4.81 -26.75 31.52
N ALA A 140 5.40 -27.92 31.28
CA ALA A 140 5.37 -29.05 32.20
C ALA A 140 6.71 -29.79 32.10
N SER A 141 7.40 -29.90 33.22
CA SER A 141 8.68 -30.59 33.36
C SER A 141 8.49 -31.75 34.33
N THR A 142 8.57 -33.00 33.86
CA THR A 142 9.12 -34.15 34.63
C THR A 142 9.46 -35.35 33.72
N THR A 143 10.76 -35.51 33.45
CA THR A 143 11.63 -36.71 33.59
C THR A 143 11.20 -38.13 33.13
N VAL A 144 11.83 -38.58 32.02
CA VAL A 144 12.53 -39.88 31.72
C VAL A 144 11.76 -41.22 31.66
N SER A 145 11.73 -41.84 30.46
CA SER A 145 12.35 -43.15 30.20
C SER A 145 12.46 -43.51 28.70
N ASN A 146 13.70 -43.87 28.30
CA ASN A 146 14.16 -44.37 27.00
C ASN A 146 13.48 -45.68 26.56
N LYS A 147 13.24 -45.87 25.24
CA LYS A 147 13.58 -47.11 24.46
C LYS A 147 13.71 -46.84 22.94
N ASN A 148 14.94 -46.99 22.45
CA ASN A 148 15.47 -47.49 21.17
C ASN A 148 14.60 -47.72 19.89
N MET A 149 15.17 -47.24 18.77
CA MET A 149 15.57 -47.99 17.55
C MET A 149 14.63 -48.11 16.31
N SER A 150 15.16 -47.60 15.17
CA SER A 150 14.97 -47.98 13.73
C SER A 150 13.54 -47.91 13.13
N SER A 151 13.25 -47.59 11.86
CA SER A 151 13.99 -47.56 10.58
C SER A 151 13.10 -46.96 9.46
N HIS A 152 13.68 -46.79 8.25
CA HIS A 152 13.05 -46.61 6.91
C HIS A 152 12.68 -45.18 6.44
N LEU A 153 13.41 -44.55 5.49
CA LEU A 153 13.41 -44.69 3.99
C LEU A 153 12.11 -44.11 3.39
N GLU A 154 12.03 -43.18 2.42
CA GLU A 154 12.93 -42.44 1.50
C GLU A 154 12.24 -41.10 1.13
N ARG A 155 12.92 -39.94 1.06
CA ARG A 155 13.42 -39.30 -0.18
C ARG A 155 12.74 -39.72 -1.49
N TYR A 156 11.90 -38.86 -2.07
CA TYR A 156 11.82 -38.69 -3.53
C TYR A 156 11.54 -37.23 -3.89
N ILE A 157 12.59 -36.56 -4.38
CA ILE A 157 12.54 -35.44 -5.32
C ILE A 157 12.83 -36.08 -6.68
N PHE A 158 12.09 -35.79 -7.76
CA PHE A 158 12.67 -35.69 -9.11
C PHE A 158 11.65 -35.04 -10.09
N THR A 159 12.10 -33.92 -10.69
CA THR A 159 11.97 -33.47 -12.11
C THR A 159 10.60 -33.57 -12.81
N GLY A 160 10.06 -32.56 -13.50
CA GLY A 160 10.71 -31.66 -14.47
C GLY A 160 10.79 -32.31 -15.85
N LEU A 161 9.93 -31.87 -16.79
CA LEU A 161 10.14 -31.64 -18.25
C LEU A 161 8.91 -31.94 -19.15
N TRP A 162 8.48 -30.89 -19.87
CA TRP A 162 7.90 -30.79 -21.24
C TRP A 162 6.68 -31.62 -21.67
N TYR A 163 5.77 -30.93 -22.38
CA TYR A 163 5.00 -31.31 -23.59
C TYR A 163 4.05 -30.12 -23.85
N LYS A 164 3.73 -29.62 -25.04
CA LYS A 164 4.12 -29.85 -26.44
C LYS A 164 3.60 -28.63 -27.22
#